data_AF-A0A535LDI4-F1
#
_entry.id   AF-A0A535LDI4-F1
#
_cell.length_a   1.000
_cell.length_b   1.000
_cell.length_c   1.000
_cell.angle_alpha   90.00
_cell.angle_beta   90.00
_cell.angle_gamma   90.00
#
_symmetry.space_group_name_H-M   'P 1'
#
loop_
_entity.id
_entity.type
_entity.pdbx_description
1 polymer ?
#
loop_
_entity_poly.entity_id
_entity_poly.type
_entity_poly.pdbx_seq_one_letter_code
_entity_poly.pdbx_strand_id
1 'polypeptide(L)'
;MSKCIIAHGDKNRLPPGRNELRPYVQSCISPLDLAPGARLYILHVAEHPLLYQQMLGLAERLAALVSLQEDAPEVDQLIEDVLASDELLTIFSMQSEFSEHISGRLASPIADVLSELTSDTLSPAQLRFLEAMSRILSDSSKREEQ
;
A
#
# COMPACT_ATOMS: atom_id res chain seq x y z
N MET A 1 -12.62 -27.75 2.95
CA MET A 1 -12.80 -26.30 3.17
C MET A 1 -11.73 -25.84 4.15
N SER A 2 -10.58 -25.39 3.63
CA SER A 2 -9.51 -24.85 4.47
C SER A 2 -9.96 -23.49 5.00
N LYS A 3 -10.37 -23.44 6.26
CA LYS A 3 -10.66 -22.17 6.94
C LYS A 3 -9.34 -21.40 7.02
N CYS A 4 -9.24 -20.28 6.31
CA CYS A 4 -8.32 -19.24 6.70
C CYS A 4 -8.79 -18.73 8.06
N ILE A 5 -8.24 -19.30 9.11
CA ILE A 5 -8.45 -18.82 10.46
C ILE A 5 -7.51 -17.62 10.55
N ILE A 6 -8.05 -16.42 10.36
CA ILE A 6 -7.37 -15.21 10.81
C ILE A 6 -6.95 -15.53 12.25
N ALA A 7 -5.66 -15.44 12.54
CA ALA A 7 -5.04 -15.88 13.79
C ALA A 7 -5.45 -15.03 15.02
N HIS A 8 -6.69 -14.55 15.06
CA HIS A 8 -7.36 -14.08 16.26
C HIS A 8 -8.03 -15.28 16.95
N GLY A 9 -7.25 -16.19 17.55
CA GLY A 9 -7.85 -17.11 18.53
C GLY A 9 -7.09 -18.38 18.90
N ASP A 10 -6.33 -18.98 17.98
CA ASP A 10 -5.66 -20.26 18.26
C ASP A 10 -4.16 -20.05 18.54
N LYS A 11 -3.84 -19.77 19.82
CA LYS A 11 -2.46 -19.56 20.30
C LYS A 11 -1.56 -20.80 20.16
N ASN A 12 -2.10 -21.95 19.77
CA ASN A 12 -1.39 -23.22 19.70
C ASN A 12 -0.93 -23.62 18.29
N ARG A 13 -1.26 -22.85 17.24
CA ARG A 13 -0.77 -23.11 15.88
C ARG A 13 0.44 -22.26 15.57
N LEU A 14 1.56 -22.93 15.27
CA LEU A 14 2.76 -22.28 14.76
C LEU A 14 2.43 -21.57 13.43
N PRO A 15 2.98 -20.36 13.20
CA PRO A 15 2.83 -19.69 11.91
C PRO A 15 3.39 -20.58 10.79
N PRO A 16 2.81 -20.54 9.58
CA PRO A 16 3.30 -21.32 8.45
C PRO A 16 4.78 -21.00 8.18
N GLY A 17 5.56 -22.03 7.83
CA GLY A 17 6.95 -21.85 7.44
C GLY A 17 7.08 -21.01 6.16
N ARG A 18 8.27 -20.49 5.87
CA ARG A 18 8.54 -19.60 4.70
C ARG A 18 8.03 -20.18 3.37
N ASN A 19 8.11 -21.49 3.20
CA ASN A 19 7.67 -22.20 1.98
C ASN A 19 6.15 -22.47 1.94
N GLU A 20 5.43 -22.25 3.04
CA GLU A 20 3.99 -22.49 3.18
C GLU A 20 3.18 -21.18 3.20
N LEU A 21 3.86 -20.03 3.25
CA LEU A 21 3.23 -18.70 3.31
C LEU A 21 2.40 -18.38 2.07
N ARG A 22 2.92 -18.56 0.85
CA ARG A 22 2.16 -18.36 -0.40
C ARG A 22 0.89 -19.22 -0.46
N PRO A 23 0.94 -20.56 -0.32
CA PRO A 23 -0.27 -21.37 -0.40
C PRO A 23 -1.26 -21.07 0.74
N TYR A 24 -0.77 -20.71 1.93
CA TYR A 24 -1.61 -20.29 3.04
C TYR A 24 -2.36 -18.98 2.73
N VAL A 25 -1.63 -17.92 2.37
CA VAL A 25 -2.23 -16.61 2.02
C VAL A 25 -3.14 -16.73 0.80
N GLN A 26 -2.76 -17.54 -0.19
CA GLN A 26 -3.61 -17.81 -1.35
C GLN A 26 -4.92 -18.48 -0.94
N SER A 27 -4.91 -19.42 0.01
CA SER A 27 -6.14 -20.01 0.55
C SER A 27 -7.01 -19.00 1.31
N CYS A 28 -6.40 -17.99 1.92
CA CYS A 28 -7.07 -16.91 2.65
C CYS A 28 -7.77 -15.90 1.75
N ILE A 29 -7.14 -15.54 0.63
CA ILE A 29 -7.68 -14.51 -0.27
C ILE A 29 -8.50 -15.07 -1.42
N SER A 30 -8.41 -16.38 -1.72
CA SER A 30 -9.22 -17.01 -2.78
C SER A 30 -10.75 -16.92 -2.60
N PRO A 31 -11.33 -16.93 -1.38
CA PRO A 31 -12.78 -16.70 -1.24
C PRO A 31 -13.18 -15.21 -1.31
N LEU A 32 -12.21 -14.29 -1.34
CA LEU A 32 -12.47 -12.86 -1.44
C LEU A 32 -12.60 -12.47 -2.93
N ASP A 33 -13.62 -11.69 -3.28
CA ASP A 33 -13.77 -11.12 -4.62
C ASP A 33 -12.85 -9.90 -4.77
N LEU A 34 -11.55 -10.17 -4.84
CA LEU A 34 -10.52 -9.15 -5.00
C LEU A 34 -10.22 -8.93 -6.48
N ALA A 35 -9.98 -7.66 -6.83
CA ALA A 35 -9.40 -7.33 -8.13
C ALA A 35 -8.06 -8.08 -8.32
N PRO A 36 -7.72 -8.51 -9.54
CA PRO A 36 -6.48 -9.23 -9.83
C PRO A 36 -5.22 -8.52 -9.27
N GLY A 37 -5.16 -7.18 -9.39
CA GLY A 37 -4.08 -6.36 -8.84
C GLY A 37 -3.96 -6.46 -7.31
N ALA A 38 -5.07 -6.36 -6.57
CA ALA A 38 -5.06 -6.55 -5.12
C ALA A 38 -4.64 -7.96 -4.71
N ARG A 39 -5.02 -8.98 -5.47
CA ARG A 39 -4.61 -10.36 -5.20
C ARG A 39 -3.10 -10.54 -5.38
N LEU A 40 -2.54 -9.98 -6.45
CA LEU A 40 -1.10 -10.01 -6.71
C LEU A 40 -0.32 -9.23 -5.64
N TYR A 41 -0.82 -8.06 -5.25
CA TYR A 41 -0.25 -7.26 -4.17
C TYR A 41 -0.16 -8.02 -2.85
N ILE A 42 -1.26 -8.64 -2.40
CA ILE A 42 -1.29 -9.37 -1.13
C ILE A 42 -0.34 -10.58 -1.16
N LEU A 43 -0.26 -11.29 -2.30
CA LEU A 43 0.68 -12.39 -2.47
C LEU A 43 2.13 -11.89 -2.48
N HIS A 44 2.41 -10.78 -3.16
CA HIS A 44 3.74 -10.20 -3.23
C HIS A 44 4.26 -9.81 -1.84
N VAL A 45 3.46 -9.12 -1.03
CA VAL A 45 3.82 -8.76 0.35
C VAL A 45 4.02 -9.99 1.22
N ALA A 46 3.16 -11.01 1.10
CA ALA A 46 3.26 -12.25 1.89
C ALA A 46 4.57 -13.03 1.66
N GLU A 47 5.16 -12.89 0.48
CA GLU A 47 6.40 -13.60 0.12
C GLU A 47 7.67 -12.82 0.45
N HIS A 48 7.52 -11.53 0.78
CA HIS A 48 8.63 -10.64 1.11
C HIS A 48 8.44 -10.09 2.54
N PRO A 49 8.75 -10.87 3.59
CA PRO A 49 8.56 -10.42 4.98
C PRO A 49 9.32 -9.14 5.33
N LEU A 50 10.46 -8.90 4.70
CA LEU A 50 11.24 -7.66 4.87
C LEU A 50 10.48 -6.46 4.31
N LEU A 51 9.79 -6.64 3.18
CA LEU A 51 8.94 -5.61 2.57
C LEU A 51 7.80 -5.22 3.50
N TYR A 52 7.18 -6.20 4.18
CA TYR A 52 6.16 -5.90 5.19
C TYR A 52 6.71 -5.05 6.35
N GLN A 53 7.94 -5.33 6.81
CA GLN A 53 8.59 -4.51 7.84
C GLN A 53 8.90 -3.09 7.35
N GLN A 54 9.37 -2.95 6.11
CA GLN A 54 9.62 -1.65 5.49
C GLN A 54 8.32 -0.84 5.34
N MET A 55 7.23 -1.48 4.92
CA MET A 55 5.91 -0.85 4.82
C MET A 55 5.38 -0.41 6.18
N LEU A 56 5.59 -1.20 7.23
CA LEU A 56 5.21 -0.82 8.59
C LEU A 56 6.00 0.41 9.06
N GLY A 57 7.33 0.42 8.86
CA GLY A 57 8.16 1.57 9.19
C GLY A 57 7.78 2.82 8.39
N LEU A 58 7.43 2.67 7.11
CA LEU A 58 6.89 3.75 6.29
C LEU A 58 5.56 4.28 6.87
N ALA A 59 4.64 3.41 7.25
CA ALA A 59 3.36 3.80 7.84
C ALA A 59 3.55 4.56 9.17
N GLU A 60 4.50 4.14 10.01
CA GLU A 60 4.86 4.84 11.25
C GLU A 60 5.42 6.24 10.97
N ARG A 61 6.31 6.37 9.98
CA ARG A 61 6.87 7.66 9.58
C ARG A 61 5.83 8.58 8.98
N LEU A 62 4.92 8.06 8.17
CA LEU A 62 3.79 8.81 7.64
C LEU A 62 2.86 9.29 8.77
N ALA A 63 2.62 8.46 9.79
CA ALA A 63 1.84 8.85 10.97
C ALA A 63 2.54 9.94 11.80
N ALA A 64 3.88 9.93 11.87
CA ALA A 64 4.63 10.98 12.57
C ALA A 64 4.48 12.37 11.93
N LEU A 65 4.24 12.42 10.61
CA LEU A 65 4.01 13.68 9.89
C LEU A 65 2.76 14.44 10.35
N VAL A 66 1.79 13.77 11.02
CA VAL A 66 0.54 14.39 11.53
C VAL A 66 0.79 15.67 12.33
N SER A 67 1.88 15.69 13.09
CA SER A 67 2.24 16.79 14.00
C SER A 67 3.11 17.87 13.37
N LEU A 68 3.51 17.70 12.12
CA LEU A 68 4.47 18.57 11.44
C LEU A 68 3.77 19.58 10.54
N GLN A 69 4.50 20.66 10.21
CA GLN A 69 4.09 21.60 9.18
C GLN A 69 4.29 21.00 7.79
N GLU A 70 3.55 21.51 6.80
CA GLU A 70 3.60 21.06 5.41
C GLU A 70 5.03 21.07 4.82
N ASP A 71 5.77 22.15 5.06
CA ASP A 71 7.13 22.37 4.54
C ASP A 71 8.23 21.78 5.44
N ALA A 72 7.86 20.87 6.35
CA ALA A 72 8.84 20.24 7.23
C ALA A 72 9.82 19.39 6.40
N PRO A 73 11.15 19.49 6.66
CA PRO A 73 12.16 18.75 5.89
C PRO A 73 11.99 17.23 5.99
N GLU A 74 11.33 16.74 7.04
CA GLU A 74 10.98 15.33 7.22
C GLU A 74 10.08 14.79 6.11
N VAL A 75 9.26 15.65 5.48
CA VAL A 75 8.42 15.28 4.34
C VAL A 75 9.31 14.98 3.13
N ASP A 76 10.25 15.87 2.82
CA ASP A 76 11.18 15.70 1.69
C ASP A 76 12.10 14.49 1.91
N GLN A 77 12.60 14.32 3.14
CA GLN A 77 13.42 13.17 3.49
C GLN A 77 12.64 11.85 3.32
N LEU A 78 11.35 11.82 3.70
CA LEU A 78 10.54 10.63 3.51
C LEU A 78 10.31 10.30 2.03
N ILE A 79 10.11 11.33 1.19
CA ILE A 79 10.01 11.14 -0.26
C ILE A 79 11.31 10.51 -0.79
N GLU A 80 12.46 11.11 -0.50
CA GLU A 80 13.77 10.59 -0.96
C GLU A 80 14.04 9.17 -0.47
N ASP A 81 13.68 8.85 0.78
CA ASP A 81 13.86 7.50 1.33
C ASP A 81 13.00 6.46 0.61
N VAL A 82 11.80 6.84 0.16
CA VAL A 82 10.96 5.97 -0.68
C VAL A 82 11.55 5.83 -2.07
N LEU A 83 12.01 6.92 -2.69
CA LEU A 83 12.63 6.90 -4.02
C LEU A 83 13.93 6.09 -4.06
N ALA A 84 14.64 6.01 -2.93
CA ALA A 84 15.86 5.22 -2.80
C ALA A 84 15.61 3.70 -2.63
N SER A 85 14.36 3.27 -2.44
CA SER A 85 13.99 1.86 -2.28
C SER A 85 13.13 1.37 -3.44
N ASP A 86 13.73 0.54 -4.30
CA ASP A 86 13.05 -0.12 -5.41
C ASP A 86 11.84 -0.94 -4.95
N GLU A 87 11.91 -1.56 -3.76
CA GLU A 87 10.81 -2.35 -3.22
C GLU A 87 9.63 -1.47 -2.76
N LEU A 88 9.90 -0.34 -2.10
CA LEU A 88 8.84 0.60 -1.71
C LEU A 88 8.22 1.26 -2.93
N LEU A 89 9.03 1.66 -3.92
CA LEU A 89 8.56 2.15 -5.21
C LEU A 89 7.63 1.14 -5.89
N THR A 90 8.02 -0.14 -5.93
CA THR A 90 7.20 -1.21 -6.49
C THR A 90 5.83 -1.30 -5.79
N ILE A 91 5.81 -1.19 -4.46
CA ILE A 91 4.57 -1.19 -3.68
C ILE A 91 3.66 0.00 -4.03
N PHE A 92 4.24 1.20 -4.12
CA PHE A 92 3.48 2.40 -4.50
C PHE A 92 2.94 2.31 -5.94
N SER A 93 3.72 1.78 -6.89
CA SER A 93 3.25 1.54 -8.27
C SER A 93 2.11 0.53 -8.32
N MET A 94 2.22 -0.60 -7.61
CA MET A 94 1.14 -1.59 -7.51
C MET A 94 -0.13 -1.02 -6.86
N GLN A 95 0.01 -0.08 -5.90
CA GLN A 95 -1.11 0.63 -5.30
C GLN A 95 -1.78 1.61 -6.28
N SER A 96 -0.99 2.29 -7.12
CA SER A 96 -1.50 3.19 -8.15
C SER A 96 -2.34 2.43 -9.19
N GLU A 97 -1.83 1.30 -9.70
CA GLU A 97 -2.58 0.44 -10.63
C GLU A 97 -3.90 -0.06 -10.02
N PHE A 98 -3.88 -0.39 -8.72
CA PHE A 98 -5.09 -0.78 -7.99
C PHE A 98 -6.09 0.38 -7.90
N SER A 99 -5.62 1.59 -7.59
CA SER A 99 -6.44 2.80 -7.52
C SER A 99 -7.04 3.17 -8.88
N GLU A 100 -6.28 3.07 -9.97
CA GLU A 100 -6.76 3.31 -11.33
C GLU A 100 -7.77 2.27 -11.79
N HIS A 101 -7.57 0.99 -11.48
CA HIS A 101 -8.55 -0.04 -11.80
C HIS A 101 -9.84 0.08 -10.99
N ILE A 102 -9.75 0.52 -9.74
CA ILE A 102 -10.91 0.84 -8.92
C ILE A 102 -11.60 2.09 -9.45
N SER A 103 -10.88 3.19 -9.68
CA SER A 103 -11.43 4.48 -10.13
C SER A 103 -11.97 4.43 -11.57
N GLY A 104 -11.36 3.63 -12.46
CA GLY A 104 -11.87 3.39 -13.81
C GLY A 104 -13.16 2.57 -13.84
N ARG A 105 -13.43 1.77 -12.80
CA ARG A 105 -14.74 1.12 -12.57
C ARG A 105 -15.66 1.93 -11.67
N LEU A 106 -15.10 2.85 -10.89
CA LEU A 106 -15.72 3.77 -9.95
C LEU A 106 -15.52 5.21 -10.40
N ALA A 107 -15.94 5.56 -11.62
CA ALA A 107 -16.41 6.92 -11.89
C ALA A 107 -17.70 7.12 -11.07
N SER A 108 -17.54 7.13 -9.76
CA SER A 108 -18.56 6.86 -8.76
C SER A 108 -18.41 7.93 -7.68
N PRO A 109 -19.50 8.57 -7.26
CA PRO A 109 -19.52 9.52 -6.16
C PRO A 109 -18.83 9.00 -4.88
N ILE A 110 -18.71 7.69 -4.71
CA ILE A 110 -17.99 7.08 -3.58
C ILE A 110 -16.48 7.34 -3.65
N ALA A 111 -15.87 7.29 -4.84
CA ALA A 111 -14.45 7.57 -5.00
C ALA A 111 -14.14 9.04 -4.68
N ASP A 112 -15.01 9.96 -5.13
CA ASP A 112 -14.91 11.39 -4.83
C ASP A 112 -15.02 11.65 -3.32
N VAL A 113 -16.02 11.04 -2.66
CA VAL A 113 -16.21 11.14 -1.20
C VAL A 113 -15.02 10.57 -0.43
N LEU A 114 -14.44 9.45 -0.88
CA LEU A 114 -13.26 8.87 -0.22
C LEU A 114 -12.02 9.74 -0.41
N SER A 115 -11.87 10.37 -1.58
CA SER A 115 -10.80 11.33 -1.85
C SER A 115 -10.93 12.56 -0.94
N GLU A 116 -12.12 13.17 -0.89
CA GLU A 116 -12.44 14.31 -0.04
C GLU A 116 -12.25 13.99 1.45
N LEU A 117 -12.73 12.82 1.89
CA LEU A 117 -12.53 12.36 3.27
C LEU A 117 -11.05 12.15 3.60
N THR A 118 -10.28 11.65 2.64
CA THR A 118 -8.83 11.46 2.81
C THR A 118 -8.12 12.82 2.93
N SER A 119 -8.45 13.80 2.10
CA SER A 119 -7.90 15.15 2.22
C SER A 119 -8.30 15.84 3.51
N ASP A 120 -9.51 15.63 4.01
CA ASP A 120 -10.01 16.23 5.26
C ASP A 120 -9.42 15.58 6.52
N THR A 121 -9.01 14.31 6.42
CA THR A 121 -8.49 13.54 7.57
C THR A 121 -6.98 13.67 7.72
N LEU A 122 -6.26 13.85 6.62
CA LEU A 122 -4.80 13.93 6.63
C LEU A 122 -4.31 15.31 7.02
N SER A 123 -3.20 15.34 7.76
CA SER A 123 -2.48 16.60 7.98
C SER A 123 -1.90 17.13 6.66
N PRO A 124 -1.66 18.46 6.55
CA PRO A 124 -1.03 19.05 5.36
C PRO A 124 0.28 18.37 4.95
N ALA A 125 1.13 18.00 5.92
CA ALA A 125 2.40 17.31 5.66
C ALA A 125 2.20 15.91 5.04
N GLN A 126 1.20 15.15 5.50
CA GLN A 126 0.87 13.85 4.92
C GLN A 126 0.27 13.98 3.52
N LEU A 127 -0.58 14.97 3.31
CA LEU A 127 -1.16 15.23 1.99
C LEU A 127 -0.07 15.59 0.98
N ARG A 128 0.85 16.49 1.33
CA ARG A 128 2.00 16.87 0.50
C ARG A 128 2.85 15.65 0.12
N PHE A 129 3.14 14.78 1.09
CA PHE A 129 3.84 13.52 0.82
C PHE A 129 3.12 12.67 -0.23
N LEU A 130 1.82 12.41 -0.05
CA LEU A 130 1.04 11.57 -0.97
C LEU A 130 0.92 12.19 -2.36
N GLU A 131 0.71 13.50 -2.46
CA GLU A 131 0.68 14.20 -3.73
C GLU A 131 2.03 14.13 -4.47
N ALA A 132 3.14 14.31 -3.75
CA ALA A 132 4.47 14.20 -4.34
C ALA A 132 4.69 12.79 -4.92
N MET A 133 4.40 11.75 -4.14
CA MET A 133 4.51 10.36 -4.59
C MET A 133 3.63 10.09 -5.82
N SER A 134 2.36 10.52 -5.80
CA SER A 134 1.44 10.35 -6.93
C SER A 134 1.94 11.02 -8.21
N ARG A 135 2.46 12.26 -8.12
CA ARG A 135 3.03 12.97 -9.26
C ARG A 135 4.26 12.25 -9.83
N ILE A 136 5.17 11.82 -8.97
CA ILE A 136 6.41 11.16 -9.38
C ILE A 136 6.11 9.87 -10.15
N LEU A 137 5.20 9.04 -9.63
CA LEU A 137 4.81 7.77 -10.23
C LEU A 137 4.03 7.96 -11.55
N SER A 138 3.23 9.02 -11.62
CA SER A 138 2.51 9.38 -12.86
C SER A 138 3.46 9.87 -13.96
N ASP A 139 4.50 10.62 -13.59
CA ASP A 139 5.48 11.15 -14.54
C ASP A 139 6.48 10.09 -15.01
N SER A 140 6.80 9.08 -14.17
CA SER A 140 7.59 7.93 -14.62
C SER A 140 6.84 7.09 -15.64
N SER A 141 5.54 6.85 -15.44
CA SER A 141 4.69 6.10 -16.38
C SER A 141 4.62 6.74 -17.77
N LYS A 142 4.50 8.07 -17.85
CA LYS A 142 4.42 8.80 -19.14
C LYS A 142 5.71 8.80 -19.96
N ARG A 143 6.87 8.54 -19.35
CA ARG A 143 8.17 8.52 -20.04
C ARG A 143 8.47 7.17 -20.69
N GLU A 144 7.85 6.09 -20.24
CA GLU A 144 8.04 4.75 -20.79
C GLU A 144 7.19 4.49 -22.06
N GLU A 145 6.22 5.38 -22.36
CA GLU A 145 5.37 5.32 -23.55
C GLU A 145 5.90 6.13 -24.76
N GLN A 146 7.10 6.72 -24.67
CA GLN A 146 7.78 7.44 -25.77
C GLN A 146 8.99 6.66 -26.30
#